data_AF-A0A327UJ99-F1
#
_entry.id   AF-A0A327UJ99-F1
#
_cell.length_a   1.000
_cell.length_b   1.000
_cell.length_c   1.000
_cell.angle_alpha   90.00
_cell.angle_beta   90.00
_cell.angle_gamma   90.00
#
_symmetry.space_group_name_H-M   'P 1'
#
loop_
_entity.id
_entity.type
_entity.pdbx_description
1 polymer ?
#
loop_
_entity_poly.entity_id
_entity_poly.type
_entity_poly.pdbx_seq_one_letter_code
_entity_poly.pdbx_strand_id
1 'polypeptide(L)'
;MPTMTTLILLAVAVLLIGVYLSWTAGRLDRLHARIDAARAALDAQLLRRASVAQELATAGVLDPAASMVLYQAAHDARQAPEEQREVAESELSQALRAVFGESAQVEAVRAAPGGEDAAVELAASVRRVPMARRFHNDAVRAARALRRHRTVRWLRLAGYAPFPLAFEMDDEPPPALADRGNGAPQ
;
A
#
# COMPACT_ATOMS: atom_id res chain seq x y z
N MET A 1 3.81 45.01 -42.51
CA MET A 1 4.38 44.86 -41.15
C MET A 1 3.56 43.99 -40.19
N PRO A 2 2.20 44.02 -40.13
CA PRO A 2 1.47 43.24 -39.11
C PRO A 2 1.55 41.72 -39.33
N THR A 3 1.75 41.25 -40.56
CA THR A 3 1.85 39.82 -40.90
C THR A 3 3.08 39.14 -40.29
N MET A 4 4.25 39.80 -40.30
CA MET A 4 5.45 39.28 -39.62
C MET A 4 5.24 39.21 -38.11
N THR A 5 4.67 40.25 -37.51
CA THR A 5 4.38 40.28 -36.08
C THR A 5 3.42 39.16 -35.70
N THR A 6 2.38 38.89 -36.50
CA THR A 6 1.46 37.78 -36.28
C THR A 6 2.14 36.41 -36.41
N LEU A 7 3.03 36.23 -37.39
CA LEU A 7 3.76 34.96 -37.56
C LEU A 7 4.72 34.70 -36.40
N ILE A 8 5.42 35.74 -35.93
CA ILE A 8 6.29 35.64 -34.75
C ILE A 8 5.46 35.28 -33.52
N LEU A 9 4.34 35.97 -33.27
CA LEU A 9 3.47 35.68 -32.14
C LEU A 9 2.90 34.25 -32.21
N LEU A 10 2.52 33.78 -33.40
CA LEU A 10 2.07 32.41 -33.59
C LEU A 10 3.18 31.39 -33.30
N ALA A 11 4.40 31.63 -33.80
CA ALA A 11 5.54 30.74 -33.55
C ALA A 11 5.88 30.67 -32.05
N VAL A 12 5.88 31.82 -31.36
CA VAL A 12 6.07 31.90 -29.91
C VAL A 12 4.96 31.14 -29.17
N ALA A 13 3.70 31.33 -29.56
CA ALA A 13 2.58 30.62 -28.95
C ALA A 13 2.70 29.09 -29.11
N VAL A 14 3.06 28.61 -30.30
CA VAL A 14 3.29 27.18 -30.56
C VAL A 14 4.45 26.64 -29.72
N LEU A 15 5.56 27.38 -29.62
CA LEU A 15 6.70 27.00 -28.80
C LEU A 15 6.31 26.88 -27.31
N LEU A 16 5.58 27.88 -26.78
CA LEU A 16 5.10 27.87 -25.39
C LEU A 16 4.16 26.69 -25.12
N ILE A 17 3.26 26.38 -26.05
CA ILE A 17 2.37 25.22 -25.95
C ILE A 17 3.18 23.92 -25.96
N GLY A 18 4.16 23.79 -26.86
CA GLY A 18 5.03 22.61 -26.93
C GLY A 18 5.80 22.37 -25.63
N VAL A 19 6.41 23.41 -25.06
CA VAL A 19 7.11 23.33 -23.76
C VAL A 19 6.15 22.95 -22.64
N TYR A 20 4.96 23.57 -22.60
CA TYR A 20 3.93 23.27 -21.61
C TYR A 20 3.46 21.82 -21.66
N LEU A 21 3.25 21.29 -22.87
CA LEU A 21 2.85 19.90 -23.10
C LEU A 21 3.94 18.92 -22.65
N SER A 22 5.20 19.15 -23.04
CA SER A 22 6.34 18.32 -22.64
C SER A 22 6.51 18.27 -21.12
N TRP A 23 6.36 19.43 -20.44
CA TRP A 23 6.41 19.49 -18.99
C TRP A 23 5.26 18.74 -18.32
N THR A 24 4.04 18.88 -18.86
CA THR A 24 2.85 18.20 -18.33
C THR A 24 2.93 16.68 -18.51
N ALA A 25 3.41 16.21 -19.67
CA ALA A 25 3.64 14.79 -19.94
C ALA A 25 4.67 14.19 -18.97
N GLY A 26 5.83 14.82 -18.82
CA GLY A 26 6.85 14.33 -17.88
C GLY A 26 6.39 14.34 -16.42
N ARG A 27 5.53 15.29 -16.03
CA ARG A 27 4.90 15.30 -14.68
C ARG A 27 3.95 14.13 -14.49
N LEU A 28 3.20 13.76 -15.53
CA LEU A 28 2.28 12.64 -15.51
C LEU A 28 3.03 11.30 -15.41
N ASP A 29 4.08 11.11 -16.21
CA ASP A 29 4.89 9.89 -16.21
C ASP A 29 5.51 9.60 -14.85
N ARG A 30 6.07 10.63 -14.20
CA ARG A 30 6.62 10.53 -12.84
C ARG A 30 5.58 10.10 -11.82
N LEU A 31 4.33 10.48 -12.03
CA LEU A 31 3.24 10.17 -11.11
C LEU A 31 2.74 8.74 -11.31
N HIS A 32 2.67 8.25 -12.55
CA HIS A 32 2.42 6.84 -12.84
C HIS A 32 3.51 5.96 -12.24
N ALA A 33 4.78 6.26 -12.50
CA ALA A 33 5.91 5.52 -11.94
C ALA A 33 5.88 5.51 -10.40
N ARG A 34 5.45 6.61 -9.77
CA ARG A 34 5.29 6.69 -8.31
C ARG A 34 4.15 5.80 -7.80
N ILE A 35 3.02 5.73 -8.51
CA ILE A 35 1.92 4.83 -8.14
C ILE A 35 2.38 3.38 -8.25
N ASP A 36 3.03 3.01 -9.35
CA ASP A 36 3.48 1.63 -9.59
C ASP A 36 4.49 1.20 -8.52
N ALA A 37 5.45 2.07 -8.20
CA ALA A 37 6.41 1.84 -7.13
C ALA A 37 5.72 1.71 -5.75
N ALA A 38 4.75 2.56 -5.44
CA ALA A 38 4.01 2.49 -4.18
C ALA A 38 3.13 1.23 -4.09
N ARG A 39 2.55 0.79 -5.22
CA ARG A 39 1.79 -0.45 -5.32
C ARG A 39 2.68 -1.68 -5.07
N ALA A 40 3.82 -1.76 -5.75
CA ALA A 40 4.79 -2.85 -5.54
C ALA A 40 5.31 -2.90 -4.09
N ALA A 41 5.52 -1.74 -3.47
CA ALA A 41 5.92 -1.66 -2.06
C ALA A 41 4.82 -2.15 -1.11
N LEU A 42 3.55 -1.81 -1.38
CA LEU A 42 2.41 -2.32 -0.62
C LEU A 42 2.30 -3.85 -0.76
N ASP A 43 2.34 -4.37 -1.98
CA ASP A 43 2.26 -5.80 -2.27
C ASP A 43 3.36 -6.59 -1.54
N ALA A 44 4.59 -6.04 -1.49
CA ALA A 44 5.69 -6.65 -0.77
C ALA A 44 5.47 -6.70 0.75
N GLN A 45 4.85 -5.68 1.35
CA GLN A 45 4.53 -5.69 2.79
C GLN A 45 3.39 -6.65 3.11
N LEU A 46 2.37 -6.72 2.25
CA LEU A 46 1.25 -7.65 2.40
C LEU A 46 1.74 -9.11 2.32
N LEU A 47 2.55 -9.44 1.31
CA LEU A 47 3.14 -10.78 1.16
C LEU A 47 4.02 -11.16 2.35
N ARG A 48 4.84 -10.23 2.86
CA ARG A 48 5.66 -10.47 4.05
C ARG A 48 4.80 -10.72 5.29
N ARG A 49 3.72 -9.96 5.47
CA ARG A 49 2.80 -10.17 6.59
C ARG A 49 2.15 -11.55 6.52
N ALA A 50 1.67 -11.94 5.33
CA ALA A 50 1.07 -13.25 5.11
C ALA A 50 2.08 -14.39 5.34
N SER A 51 3.33 -14.25 4.89
CA SER A 51 4.36 -15.29 5.11
C SER A 51 4.67 -15.47 6.59
N VAL A 52 4.88 -14.38 7.33
CA VAL A 52 5.18 -14.41 8.76
C VAL A 52 4.01 -14.99 9.56
N ALA A 53 2.77 -14.62 9.21
CA ALA A 53 1.58 -15.19 9.82
C ALA A 53 1.46 -16.71 9.57
N GLN A 54 1.75 -17.16 8.34
CA GLN A 54 1.71 -18.57 7.99
C GLN A 54 2.82 -19.37 8.69
N GLU A 55 4.04 -18.84 8.74
CA GLU A 55 5.17 -19.45 9.47
C GLU A 55 4.80 -19.65 10.95
N LEU A 56 4.26 -18.63 11.59
CA LEU A 56 3.84 -18.69 12.98
C LEU A 56 2.70 -19.68 13.22
N ALA A 57 1.74 -19.76 12.30
CA ALA A 57 0.67 -20.75 12.36
C ALA A 57 1.20 -22.20 12.30
N THR A 58 2.28 -22.43 11.57
CA THR A 58 2.93 -23.75 11.43
C THR A 58 3.99 -24.06 12.49
N ALA A 59 4.38 -23.07 13.32
CA ALA A 59 5.44 -23.23 14.32
C ALA A 59 5.05 -24.11 15.52
N GLY A 60 3.77 -24.45 15.67
CA GLY A 60 3.27 -25.29 16.77
C GLY A 60 3.23 -24.59 18.13
N VAL A 61 3.25 -23.25 18.14
CA VAL A 61 3.25 -22.43 19.38
C VAL A 61 1.85 -21.97 19.77
N LEU A 62 0.91 -21.92 18.82
CA LEU A 62 -0.49 -21.57 19.05
C LEU A 62 -1.31 -22.83 19.33
N ASP A 63 -2.50 -22.65 19.92
CA ASP A 63 -3.46 -23.75 20.00
C ASP A 63 -3.93 -24.18 18.59
N PRO A 64 -4.39 -25.43 18.41
CA PRO A 64 -4.73 -25.94 17.08
C PRO A 64 -5.80 -25.12 16.35
N ALA A 65 -6.75 -24.52 17.06
CA ALA A 65 -7.81 -23.72 16.44
C ALA A 65 -7.24 -22.39 15.95
N ALA A 66 -6.47 -21.68 16.77
CA ALA A 66 -5.79 -20.45 16.36
C ALA A 66 -4.81 -20.66 15.21
N SER A 67 -4.03 -21.75 15.24
CA SER A 67 -3.13 -22.12 14.14
C SER A 67 -3.89 -22.33 12.83
N MET A 68 -5.01 -23.07 12.83
CA MET A 68 -5.80 -23.29 11.62
C MET A 68 -6.40 -21.99 11.08
N VAL A 69 -6.99 -21.16 11.94
CA VAL A 69 -7.60 -19.88 11.54
C VAL A 69 -6.55 -18.94 10.95
N LEU A 70 -5.40 -18.80 11.61
CA LEU A 70 -4.33 -17.93 11.14
C LEU A 70 -3.70 -18.45 9.83
N TYR A 71 -3.49 -19.76 9.72
CA TYR A 71 -2.97 -20.38 8.50
C TYR A 71 -3.90 -20.13 7.31
N GLN A 72 -5.20 -20.38 7.47
CA GLN A 72 -6.18 -20.24 6.39
C GLN A 72 -6.27 -18.79 5.93
N ALA A 73 -6.41 -17.83 6.85
CA ALA A 73 -6.47 -16.41 6.50
C ALA A 73 -5.18 -15.92 5.82
N ALA A 74 -4.01 -16.38 6.28
CA ALA A 74 -2.74 -16.04 5.65
C ALA A 74 -2.60 -16.66 4.24
N HIS A 75 -3.07 -17.89 4.07
CA HIS A 75 -3.09 -18.58 2.79
C HIS A 75 -4.00 -17.86 1.79
N ASP A 76 -5.22 -17.53 2.21
CA ASP A 76 -6.22 -16.87 1.38
C ASP A 76 -5.76 -15.47 0.96
N ALA A 77 -5.21 -14.67 1.89
CA ALA A 77 -4.60 -13.38 1.57
C ALA A 77 -3.47 -13.49 0.52
N ARG A 78 -2.66 -14.55 0.58
CA ARG A 78 -1.56 -14.79 -0.36
C ARG A 78 -2.04 -15.23 -1.75
N GLN A 79 -3.14 -15.96 -1.82
CA GLN A 79 -3.68 -16.51 -3.08
C GLN A 79 -4.78 -15.65 -3.71
N ALA A 80 -5.29 -14.66 -2.99
CA ALA A 80 -6.42 -13.85 -3.45
C ALA A 80 -6.10 -13.09 -4.76
N PRO A 81 -7.01 -13.15 -5.75
CA PRO A 81 -6.93 -12.32 -6.96
C PRO A 81 -7.09 -10.84 -6.60
N GLU A 82 -6.69 -9.95 -7.51
CA GLU A 82 -6.67 -8.49 -7.27
C GLU A 82 -8.03 -7.96 -6.80
N GLU A 83 -9.13 -8.45 -7.35
CA GLU A 83 -10.48 -8.01 -7.03
C GLU A 83 -10.95 -8.41 -5.62
N GLN A 84 -10.36 -9.46 -5.04
CA GLN A 84 -10.72 -9.98 -3.72
C GLN A 84 -9.64 -9.71 -2.67
N ARG A 85 -8.50 -9.14 -3.09
CA ARG A 85 -7.32 -8.95 -2.24
C ARG A 85 -7.62 -8.09 -1.02
N GLU A 86 -8.40 -7.02 -1.18
CA GLU A 86 -8.81 -6.14 -0.08
C GLU A 86 -9.59 -6.89 1.02
N VAL A 87 -10.48 -7.80 0.61
CA VAL A 87 -11.29 -8.61 1.53
C VAL A 87 -10.42 -9.63 2.25
N ALA A 88 -9.63 -10.40 1.51
CA ALA A 88 -8.78 -11.44 2.08
C ALA A 88 -7.72 -10.87 3.05
N GLU A 89 -7.14 -9.71 2.73
CA GLU A 89 -6.19 -9.05 3.62
C GLU A 89 -6.86 -8.46 4.87
N SER A 90 -8.13 -8.05 4.77
CA SER A 90 -8.94 -7.64 5.93
C SER A 90 -9.28 -8.82 6.83
N GLU A 91 -9.58 -9.99 6.25
CA GLU A 91 -9.81 -11.23 6.99
C GLU A 91 -8.53 -11.68 7.72
N LEU A 92 -7.36 -11.54 7.10
CA LEU A 92 -6.08 -11.76 7.78
C LEU A 92 -5.87 -10.80 8.96
N SER A 93 -6.21 -9.52 8.82
CA SER A 93 -6.16 -8.57 9.95
C SER A 93 -7.09 -8.99 11.09
N GLN A 94 -8.31 -9.44 10.77
CA GLN A 94 -9.27 -9.92 11.76
C GLN A 94 -8.77 -11.19 12.47
N ALA A 95 -8.23 -12.14 11.72
CA ALA A 95 -7.61 -13.35 12.29
C ALA A 95 -6.44 -13.00 13.22
N LEU A 96 -5.56 -12.07 12.80
CA LEU A 96 -4.48 -11.57 13.64
C LEU A 96 -4.99 -10.90 14.92
N ARG A 97 -6.08 -10.12 14.85
CA ARG A 97 -6.71 -9.51 16.03
C ARG A 97 -7.36 -10.54 16.96
N ALA A 98 -7.97 -11.59 16.40
CA ALA A 98 -8.56 -12.66 17.18
C ALA A 98 -7.49 -13.49 17.91
N VAL A 99 -6.38 -13.83 17.23
CA VAL A 99 -5.30 -14.65 17.80
C VAL A 99 -4.40 -13.85 18.75
N PHE A 100 -4.05 -12.61 18.40
CA PHE A 100 -3.16 -11.74 19.18
C PHE A 100 -3.91 -10.62 19.91
N GLY A 101 -5.17 -10.85 20.25
CA GLY A 101 -5.97 -9.91 21.05
C GLY A 101 -5.48 -9.82 22.50
N GLU A 102 -4.93 -10.92 23.02
CA GLU A 102 -4.40 -11.01 24.38
C GLU A 102 -2.87 -11.07 24.40
N SER A 103 -2.25 -10.39 25.37
CA SER A 103 -0.79 -10.36 25.53
C SER A 103 -0.21 -11.74 25.84
N ALA A 104 -0.98 -12.62 26.50
CA ALA A 104 -0.57 -13.98 26.85
C ALA A 104 -0.14 -14.78 25.61
N GLN A 105 -0.85 -14.63 24.48
CA GLN A 105 -0.51 -15.36 23.24
C GLN A 105 0.81 -14.87 22.65
N VAL A 106 1.07 -13.55 22.71
CA VAL A 106 2.33 -12.97 22.23
C VAL A 106 3.51 -13.43 23.11
N GLU A 107 3.33 -13.51 24.42
CA GLU A 107 4.37 -14.01 25.33
C GLU A 107 4.62 -15.52 25.14
N ALA A 108 3.58 -16.32 24.86
CA ALA A 108 3.74 -17.72 24.51
C ALA A 108 4.57 -17.90 23.23
N VAL A 109 4.34 -17.05 22.22
CA VAL A 109 5.17 -17.01 21.01
C VAL A 109 6.61 -16.68 21.33
N ARG A 110 6.87 -15.65 22.14
CA ARG A 110 8.24 -15.25 22.52
C ARG A 110 9.01 -16.31 23.29
N ALA A 111 8.31 -17.09 24.12
CA ALA A 111 8.91 -18.16 24.92
C ALA A 111 9.40 -19.36 24.08
N ALA A 112 8.92 -19.51 22.84
CA ALA A 112 9.37 -20.58 21.95
C ALA A 112 10.79 -20.33 21.41
N PRO A 113 11.53 -21.39 21.01
CA PRO A 113 12.85 -21.23 20.38
C PRO A 113 12.78 -20.37 19.11
N GLY A 114 13.50 -19.25 19.07
CA GLY A 114 13.43 -18.28 17.94
C GLY A 114 12.16 -17.43 17.92
N GLY A 115 11.30 -17.54 18.94
CA GLY A 115 10.00 -16.88 19.02
C GLY A 115 10.06 -15.37 19.23
N GLU A 116 11.09 -14.85 19.90
CA GLU A 116 11.31 -13.41 20.03
C GLU A 116 11.49 -12.72 18.68
N ASP A 117 12.33 -13.28 17.81
CA ASP A 117 12.56 -12.75 16.47
C ASP A 117 11.27 -12.81 15.64
N ALA A 118 10.54 -13.93 15.72
CA ALA A 118 9.24 -14.09 15.05
C ALA A 118 8.20 -13.07 15.54
N ALA A 119 8.12 -12.81 16.85
CA ALA A 119 7.21 -11.82 17.42
C ALA A 119 7.59 -10.39 16.99
N VAL A 120 8.89 -10.08 16.95
CA VAL A 120 9.40 -8.78 16.45
C VAL A 120 9.06 -8.60 14.97
N GLU A 121 9.30 -9.62 14.15
CA GLU A 121 9.01 -9.58 12.71
C GLU A 121 7.50 -9.46 12.44
N LEU A 122 6.67 -10.23 13.16
CA LEU A 122 5.22 -10.13 13.07
C LEU A 122 4.75 -8.72 13.39
N ALA A 123 5.18 -8.18 14.53
CA ALA A 123 4.80 -6.83 14.95
C ALA A 123 5.27 -5.76 13.94
N ALA A 124 6.46 -5.93 13.37
CA ALA A 124 6.98 -5.05 12.33
C ALA A 124 6.13 -5.13 11.04
N SER A 125 5.75 -6.33 10.61
CA SER A 125 4.92 -6.54 9.41
C SER A 125 3.54 -5.90 9.56
N VAL A 126 2.88 -6.09 10.71
CA VAL A 126 1.58 -5.50 11.04
C VAL A 126 1.64 -3.97 11.03
N ARG A 127 2.71 -3.37 11.58
CA ARG A 127 2.87 -1.90 11.61
C ARG A 127 3.18 -1.28 10.24
N ARG A 128 3.83 -2.01 9.33
CA ARG A 128 4.29 -1.48 8.04
C ARG A 128 3.19 -1.42 6.98
N VAL A 129 2.22 -2.33 7.01
CA VAL A 129 1.07 -2.37 6.08
C VAL A 129 0.28 -1.04 6.05
N PRO A 130 -0.21 -0.49 7.17
CA PRO A 130 -0.97 0.77 7.15
C PRO A 130 -0.16 1.94 6.58
N MET A 131 1.16 1.95 6.82
CA MET A 131 2.05 2.97 6.25
C MET A 131 2.14 2.84 4.73
N ALA A 132 2.40 1.63 4.22
CA ALA A 132 2.49 1.36 2.79
C ALA A 132 1.17 1.69 2.05
N ARG A 133 0.03 1.32 2.66
CA ARG A 133 -1.31 1.64 2.15
C ARG A 133 -1.53 3.14 2.05
N ARG A 134 -1.16 3.90 3.08
CA ARG A 134 -1.25 5.38 3.07
C ARG A 134 -0.39 5.98 1.96
N PHE A 135 0.86 5.53 1.79
CA PHE A 135 1.73 5.99 0.71
C PHE A 135 1.16 5.72 -0.68
N HIS A 136 0.59 4.53 -0.90
CA HIS A 136 -0.10 4.20 -2.15
C HIS A 136 -1.33 5.10 -2.38
N ASN A 137 -2.18 5.24 -1.37
CA ASN A 137 -3.39 6.06 -1.46
C ASN A 137 -3.07 7.55 -1.67
N ASP A 138 -1.98 8.07 -1.11
CA ASP A 138 -1.51 9.43 -1.37
C ASP A 138 -1.02 9.62 -2.80
N ALA A 139 -0.31 8.63 -3.36
CA ALA A 139 0.08 8.64 -4.77
C ALA A 139 -1.15 8.64 -5.69
N VAL A 140 -2.16 7.82 -5.38
CA VAL A 140 -3.44 7.76 -6.08
C VAL A 140 -4.18 9.10 -5.99
N ARG A 141 -4.27 9.71 -4.81
CA ARG A 141 -4.89 11.04 -4.62
C ARG A 141 -4.19 12.11 -5.44
N ALA A 142 -2.86 12.14 -5.45
CA ALA A 142 -2.08 13.06 -6.26
C ALA A 142 -2.36 12.86 -7.77
N ALA A 143 -2.47 11.62 -8.23
CA ALA A 143 -2.82 11.30 -9.61
C ALA A 143 -4.23 11.72 -10.00
N ARG A 144 -5.22 11.49 -9.13
CA ARG A 144 -6.59 11.94 -9.32
C ARG A 144 -6.68 13.47 -9.40
N ALA A 145 -5.97 14.17 -8.52
CA ALA A 145 -5.92 15.64 -8.52
C ALA A 145 -5.36 16.18 -9.84
N LEU A 146 -4.29 15.58 -10.37
CA LEU A 146 -3.68 16.00 -11.64
C LEU A 146 -4.59 15.70 -12.84
N ARG A 147 -5.23 14.52 -12.90
CA ARG A 147 -6.16 14.16 -13.98
C ARG A 147 -7.39 15.07 -14.05
N ARG A 148 -7.77 15.73 -12.94
CA ARG A 148 -8.86 16.72 -12.92
C ARG A 148 -8.48 18.08 -13.52
N HIS A 149 -7.18 18.35 -13.75
CA HIS A 149 -6.74 19.62 -14.30
C HIS A 149 -7.25 19.79 -15.74
N ARG A 150 -7.82 20.97 -16.04
CA ARG A 150 -8.48 21.23 -17.34
C ARG A 150 -7.56 20.95 -18.52
N THR A 151 -6.30 21.34 -18.43
CA THR A 151 -5.31 21.13 -19.50
C THR A 151 -5.07 19.66 -19.81
N VAL A 152 -4.96 18.80 -18.79
CA VAL A 152 -4.80 17.34 -18.95
C VAL A 152 -6.03 16.73 -19.60
N ARG A 153 -7.23 17.16 -19.21
CA ARG A 153 -8.50 16.66 -19.74
C ARG A 153 -8.73 17.08 -21.20
N TRP A 154 -8.50 18.35 -21.51
CA TRP A 154 -8.70 18.89 -22.86
C TRP A 154 -7.71 18.30 -23.86
N LEU A 155 -6.48 18.06 -23.42
CA LEU A 155 -5.41 17.54 -24.28
C LEU A 155 -5.33 16.00 -24.26
N ARG A 156 -6.26 15.31 -23.57
CA ARG A 156 -6.32 13.84 -23.39
C ARG A 156 -4.96 13.23 -23.01
N LEU A 157 -4.14 13.98 -22.26
CA LEU A 157 -2.77 13.59 -21.90
C LEU A 157 -2.72 12.36 -20.99
N ALA A 158 -3.80 12.07 -20.26
CA ALA A 158 -3.92 10.86 -19.45
C ALA A 158 -4.08 9.56 -20.28
N GLY A 159 -4.32 9.68 -21.60
CA GLY A 159 -4.49 8.54 -22.49
C GLY A 159 -5.62 7.59 -22.06
N TYR A 160 -5.37 6.29 -22.22
CA TYR A 160 -6.26 5.17 -21.83
C TYR A 160 -5.88 4.54 -20.48
N ALA A 161 -4.95 5.12 -19.72
CA ALA A 161 -4.51 4.54 -18.47
C ALA A 161 -5.71 4.40 -17.50
N PRO A 162 -5.92 3.22 -16.88
CA PRO A 162 -7.05 2.99 -15.99
C PRO A 162 -7.08 4.03 -14.87
N PHE A 163 -8.27 4.30 -14.35
CA PHE A 163 -8.42 5.25 -13.27
C PHE A 163 -7.76 4.70 -12.01
N PRO A 164 -6.86 5.45 -11.35
CA PRO A 164 -6.13 4.93 -10.20
C PRO A 164 -7.12 4.70 -9.04
N LEU A 165 -7.17 3.46 -8.54
CA LEU A 165 -8.01 3.03 -7.42
C LEU A 165 -7.18 3.07 -6.13
N ALA A 166 -7.83 3.44 -5.03
CA ALA A 166 -7.19 3.41 -3.72
C ALA A 166 -7.38 2.02 -3.15
N PHE A 167 -6.45 1.58 -2.29
CA PHE A 167 -6.54 0.31 -1.60
C PHE A 167 -7.18 0.50 -0.23
N GLU A 168 -8.31 -0.17 0.02
CA GLU A 168 -9.05 -0.11 1.29
C GLU A 168 -9.08 -1.49 1.95
N MET A 169 -8.73 -1.54 3.23
CA MET A 169 -8.60 -2.78 3.98
C MET A 169 -8.63 -2.44 5.47
N ASP A 170 -9.17 -3.35 6.27
CA ASP A 170 -9.01 -3.29 7.72
C ASP A 170 -7.54 -3.52 8.08
N ASP A 171 -6.88 -2.49 8.60
CA ASP A 171 -5.48 -2.50 9.04
C ASP A 171 -5.32 -2.19 10.53
N GLU A 172 -6.37 -2.41 11.34
CA GLU A 172 -6.29 -2.22 12.78
C GLU A 172 -5.32 -3.24 13.41
N PRO A 173 -4.25 -2.78 14.09
CA PRO A 173 -3.28 -3.68 14.69
C PRO A 173 -3.88 -4.38 15.93
N PRO A 174 -3.53 -5.65 16.19
CA PRO A 174 -3.88 -6.30 17.45
C PRO A 174 -3.29 -5.52 18.63
N PRO A 175 -4.04 -5.30 19.72
CA PRO A 175 -3.62 -4.46 20.83
C PRO A 175 -2.30 -4.96 21.46
N ALA A 176 -2.12 -6.27 21.57
CA ALA A 176 -0.88 -6.86 22.09
C ALA A 176 0.37 -6.59 21.22
N LEU A 177 0.20 -6.25 19.94
CA LEU A 177 1.28 -5.92 19.01
C LEU A 177 1.45 -4.40 18.81
N ALA A 178 0.47 -3.61 19.23
CA ALA A 178 0.46 -2.15 19.12
C ALA A 178 1.37 -1.47 20.17
N ASP A 179 1.56 -2.10 21.34
CA ASP A 179 2.02 -1.42 22.56
C ASP A 179 3.53 -1.05 22.61
N ARG A 180 4.35 -1.47 21.62
CA ARG A 180 5.78 -1.08 21.58
C ARG A 180 6.04 0.32 20.99
N GLY A 181 5.00 1.07 20.60
CA GLY A 181 5.14 2.43 20.06
C GLY A 181 5.18 3.56 21.10
N ASN A 182 4.72 3.31 22.34
CA ASN A 182 4.57 4.34 23.38
C ASN A 182 5.59 4.23 24.53
N GLY A 183 6.53 3.28 24.47
CA GLY A 183 7.55 3.07 25.49
C GLY A 183 8.85 3.84 25.23
N ALA A 184 8.81 5.17 25.16
CA ALA A 184 10.00 5.96 25.48
C ALA A 184 9.97 6.20 27.00
N PRO A 185 11.00 5.78 27.77
CA PRO A 185 11.10 6.23 29.16
C PRO A 185 11.28 7.75 29.16
N GLN A 186 10.43 8.45 29.91
CA GLN A 186 10.73 9.79 30.40
C GLN A 186 11.76 9.70 31.53
#